data_AF-A0A9X6R4H2-F1
#
_entry.id   AF-A0A9X6R4H2-F1
#
_cell.length_a   1.000
_cell.length_b   1.000
_cell.length_c   1.000
_cell.angle_alpha   90.00
_cell.angle_beta   90.00
_cell.angle_gamma   90.00
#
_symmetry.space_group_name_H-M   'P 1'
#
loop_
_entity.id
_entity.type
_entity.pdbx_description
1 polymer ?
#
loop_
_entity_poly.entity_id
_entity_poly.type
_entity_poly.pdbx_seq_one_letter_code
_entity_poly.pdbx_strand_id
1 'polypeptide(L)'
;MERDFSWLWDNLKEGARDKFEEICYDIYSNEYPDADVHRVKVTQGDGGIDVFIDEENGDYTIIQCKFFLNGLNDGRKNQIRDSFKTAVEKNSMDKWILCIPMDLSNEEHTWWKNWKEKQKDKGIFIRLHDESKLMKLVRKHNLYDEYFNTLRVDQNFFNDVNRSDEKSKIHDRLYPLISAILNGDYDVYNIIRIVDSLMDLKAHRLFKGNYLLDYLEELSQLYSIHAEGNNIYGRMIKDDKRIKEETQLRIKIRDEYKKLNL
;
A
#
# COMPACT_ATOMS: atom_id res chain seq x y z
N MET A 1 -22.37 -14.83 -0.76
CA MET A 1 -22.65 -13.45 -0.34
C MET A 1 -22.17 -12.58 -1.48
N GLU A 2 -23.07 -11.82 -2.10
CA GLU A 2 -22.70 -10.94 -3.20
C GLU A 2 -21.84 -9.80 -2.63
N ARG A 3 -20.64 -9.62 -3.17
CA ARG A 3 -19.70 -8.56 -2.78
C ARG A 3 -20.14 -7.24 -3.42
N ASP A 4 -20.04 -6.17 -2.65
CA ASP A 4 -20.34 -4.79 -3.04
C ASP A 4 -19.06 -3.93 -2.89
N PHE A 5 -19.15 -2.61 -3.05
CA PHE A 5 -17.94 -1.78 -2.96
C PHE A 5 -17.37 -1.66 -1.54
N SER A 6 -18.15 -1.95 -0.50
CA SER A 6 -17.63 -2.03 0.88
C SER A 6 -16.56 -3.13 1.02
N TRP A 7 -16.69 -4.19 0.21
CA TRP A 7 -15.71 -5.27 0.13
C TRP A 7 -14.30 -4.75 -0.23
N LEU A 8 -14.19 -3.72 -1.08
CA LEU A 8 -12.89 -3.13 -1.43
C LEU A 8 -12.19 -2.57 -0.19
N TRP A 9 -12.93 -1.85 0.67
CA TRP A 9 -12.37 -1.33 1.92
C TRP A 9 -12.00 -2.42 2.90
N ASP A 10 -12.82 -3.45 3.00
CA ASP A 10 -12.57 -4.57 3.90
C ASP A 10 -11.28 -5.31 3.55
N ASN A 11 -10.90 -5.35 2.26
CA ASN A 11 -9.79 -6.16 1.78
C ASN A 11 -8.55 -5.37 1.36
N LEU A 12 -8.70 -4.12 0.88
CA LEU A 12 -7.60 -3.29 0.36
C LEU A 12 -7.29 -2.05 1.21
N LYS A 13 -8.19 -1.66 2.14
CA LYS A 13 -8.05 -0.47 3.00
C LYS A 13 -7.72 0.79 2.20
N GLU A 14 -6.57 1.42 2.41
CA GLU A 14 -6.19 2.65 1.69
C GLU A 14 -6.13 2.45 0.16
N GLY A 15 -5.82 1.24 -0.32
CA GLY A 15 -5.85 0.90 -1.75
C GLY A 15 -7.25 0.79 -2.36
N ALA A 16 -8.31 0.80 -1.54
CA ALA A 16 -9.68 0.71 -2.02
C ALA A 16 -10.09 1.92 -2.89
N ARG A 17 -9.51 3.10 -2.62
CA ARG A 17 -9.82 4.33 -3.36
C ARG A 17 -9.31 4.23 -4.79
N ASP A 18 -8.03 3.88 -4.94
CA ASP A 18 -7.38 3.71 -6.25
C ASP A 18 -8.06 2.61 -7.05
N LYS A 19 -8.44 1.50 -6.38
CA LYS A 19 -9.17 0.40 -7.03
C LYS A 19 -10.57 0.82 -7.46
N PHE A 20 -11.27 1.64 -6.69
CA PHE A 20 -12.57 2.16 -7.09
C PHE A 20 -12.49 3.07 -8.32
N GLU A 21 -11.46 3.91 -8.39
CA GLU A 21 -11.20 4.74 -9.57
C GLU A 21 -10.90 3.88 -10.81
N GLU A 22 -10.10 2.82 -10.66
CA GLU A 22 -9.82 1.84 -11.71
C GLU A 22 -11.10 1.16 -12.21
N ILE A 23 -11.98 0.73 -11.31
CA ILE A 23 -13.29 0.15 -11.68
C ILE A 23 -14.13 1.18 -12.45
N CYS A 24 -14.15 2.44 -12.01
CA CYS A 24 -14.89 3.49 -12.72
C CYS A 24 -14.32 3.73 -14.12
N TYR A 25 -13.00 3.77 -14.26
CA TYR A 25 -12.33 3.88 -15.56
C TYR A 25 -12.74 2.75 -16.51
N ASP A 26 -12.71 1.50 -16.04
CA ASP A 26 -13.09 0.36 -16.87
C ASP A 26 -14.58 0.37 -17.24
N ILE A 27 -15.45 0.77 -16.30
CA ILE A 27 -16.87 0.96 -16.59
C ILE A 27 -17.04 1.93 -17.77
N TYR A 28 -16.42 3.11 -17.72
CA TYR A 28 -16.61 4.11 -18.77
C TYR A 28 -15.88 3.79 -20.07
N SER A 29 -14.73 3.13 -20.00
CA SER A 29 -14.04 2.62 -21.20
C SER A 29 -14.90 1.60 -21.94
N ASN A 30 -15.68 0.79 -21.21
CA ASN A 30 -16.62 -0.15 -21.82
C ASN A 30 -17.97 0.48 -22.22
N GLU A 31 -18.42 1.56 -21.55
CA GLU A 31 -19.64 2.29 -21.93
C GLU A 31 -19.43 3.16 -23.18
N TYR A 32 -18.21 3.63 -23.41
CA TYR A 32 -17.85 4.52 -24.53
C TYR A 32 -16.65 3.92 -25.29
N PRO A 33 -16.83 2.75 -25.97
CA PRO A 33 -15.72 2.04 -26.61
C PRO A 33 -15.09 2.79 -27.78
N ASP A 34 -15.83 3.73 -28.38
CA ASP A 34 -15.38 4.54 -29.52
C ASP A 34 -14.88 5.94 -29.09
N ALA A 35 -14.81 6.22 -27.78
CA ALA A 35 -14.34 7.50 -27.25
C ALA A 35 -12.95 7.36 -26.62
N ASP A 36 -12.22 8.48 -26.54
CA ASP A 36 -10.95 8.54 -25.84
C ASP A 36 -11.19 8.66 -24.32
N VAL A 37 -11.11 7.52 -23.62
CA VAL A 37 -11.28 7.44 -22.16
C VAL A 37 -9.91 7.35 -21.48
N HIS A 38 -9.63 8.28 -20.56
CA HIS A 38 -8.33 8.38 -19.91
C HIS A 38 -8.43 8.65 -18.41
N ARG A 39 -7.54 8.00 -17.64
CA ARG A 39 -7.27 8.32 -16.24
C ARG A 39 -6.31 9.49 -16.15
N VAL A 40 -6.52 10.39 -15.20
CA VAL A 40 -5.60 11.48 -14.91
C VAL A 40 -4.74 11.11 -13.71
N LYS A 41 -3.43 10.96 -13.92
CA LYS A 41 -2.50 10.68 -12.82
C LYS A 41 -2.39 11.90 -11.91
N VAL A 42 -2.48 11.68 -10.60
CA VAL A 42 -2.28 12.73 -9.60
C VAL A 42 -0.83 13.24 -9.65
N THR A 43 -0.61 14.36 -10.31
CA THR A 43 0.62 15.17 -10.24
C THR A 43 0.34 16.42 -9.42
N GLN A 44 0.30 16.27 -8.09
CA GLN A 44 0.35 17.37 -7.11
C GLN A 44 -0.46 18.63 -7.51
N GLY A 45 -1.80 18.57 -7.46
CA GLY A 45 -2.67 19.74 -7.67
C GLY A 45 -3.68 19.65 -8.83
N ASP A 46 -3.90 18.46 -9.39
CA ASP A 46 -4.73 18.32 -10.59
C ASP A 46 -6.22 18.51 -10.30
N GLY A 47 -6.89 19.11 -11.28
CA GLY A 47 -8.11 19.91 -11.16
C GLY A 47 -9.43 19.24 -10.81
N GLY A 48 -9.43 18.20 -9.99
CA GLY A 48 -10.67 17.48 -9.65
C GLY A 48 -11.22 16.67 -10.83
N ILE A 49 -10.32 16.01 -11.56
CA ILE A 49 -10.64 15.05 -12.62
C ILE A 49 -9.95 13.75 -12.26
N ASP A 50 -10.72 12.65 -12.21
CA ASP A 50 -10.13 11.33 -12.03
C ASP A 50 -10.12 10.58 -13.38
N VAL A 51 -11.20 10.70 -14.15
CA VAL A 51 -11.31 10.16 -15.52
C VAL A 51 -11.97 11.21 -16.43
N PHE A 52 -11.57 11.28 -17.69
CA PHE A 52 -12.30 12.02 -18.73
C PHE A 52 -12.62 11.14 -19.93
N ILE A 53 -13.64 11.56 -20.69
CA ILE A 53 -14.13 10.93 -21.91
C ILE A 53 -14.22 12.05 -22.96
N ASP A 54 -13.50 11.89 -24.06
CA ASP A 54 -13.55 12.77 -25.23
C ASP A 54 -14.20 12.01 -26.39
N GLU A 55 -15.42 12.40 -26.76
CA GLU A 55 -16.22 11.74 -27.80
C GLU A 55 -15.94 12.40 -29.16
N GLU A 56 -15.99 11.63 -30.26
CA GLU A 56 -15.69 12.15 -31.62
C GLU A 56 -16.61 13.32 -32.06
N ASN A 57 -17.80 13.42 -31.46
CA ASN A 57 -18.74 14.52 -31.72
C ASN A 57 -18.35 15.83 -31.00
N GLY A 58 -17.27 15.82 -30.22
CA GLY A 58 -16.78 16.94 -29.43
C GLY A 58 -17.37 17.06 -28.03
N ASP A 59 -18.19 16.12 -27.59
CA ASP A 59 -18.72 16.11 -26.22
C ASP A 59 -17.60 15.68 -25.25
N TYR A 60 -17.36 16.51 -24.22
CA TYR A 60 -16.34 16.23 -23.20
C TYR A 60 -16.99 15.96 -21.84
N THR A 61 -16.76 14.75 -21.31
CA THR A 61 -17.30 14.32 -20.01
C THR A 61 -16.19 14.16 -18.98
N ILE A 62 -16.32 14.82 -17.83
CA ILE A 62 -15.49 14.57 -16.65
C ILE A 62 -16.20 13.63 -15.69
N ILE A 63 -15.46 12.63 -15.21
CA ILE A 63 -15.86 11.71 -14.16
C ILE A 63 -15.04 12.01 -12.91
N GLN A 64 -15.74 12.25 -11.80
CA GLN A 64 -15.14 12.34 -10.48
C GLN A 64 -15.58 11.14 -9.64
N CYS A 65 -14.61 10.40 -9.14
CA CYS A 65 -14.75 9.32 -8.18
C CYS A 65 -14.55 9.86 -6.76
N LYS A 66 -15.47 9.53 -5.85
CA LYS A 66 -15.31 9.80 -4.42
C LYS A 66 -15.65 8.56 -3.61
N PHE A 67 -14.66 7.97 -2.98
CA PHE A 67 -14.84 6.74 -2.21
C PHE A 67 -15.45 7.03 -0.82
N PHE A 68 -16.77 7.19 -0.76
CA PHE A 68 -17.55 7.42 0.45
C PHE A 68 -18.39 6.19 0.78
N LEU A 69 -18.18 5.57 1.95
CA LEU A 69 -18.87 4.33 2.35
C LEU A 69 -19.92 4.51 3.46
N ASN A 70 -20.18 5.74 3.93
CA ASN A 70 -21.02 5.96 5.13
C ASN A 70 -21.74 7.33 5.13
N GLY A 71 -22.57 7.61 4.13
CA GLY A 71 -23.37 8.83 4.02
C GLY A 71 -22.60 10.11 3.64
N LEU A 72 -23.32 11.23 3.46
CA LEU A 72 -22.79 12.54 3.06
C LEU A 72 -22.89 13.54 4.21
N ASN A 73 -21.88 13.54 5.09
CA ASN A 73 -21.67 14.63 6.04
C ASN A 73 -21.24 15.92 5.33
N ASP A 74 -21.20 17.04 6.06
CA ASP A 74 -20.87 18.35 5.48
C ASP A 74 -19.47 18.40 4.89
N GLY A 75 -18.51 17.65 5.45
CA GLY A 75 -17.16 17.51 4.89
C GLY A 75 -17.18 16.87 3.50
N ARG A 76 -17.90 15.76 3.31
CA ARG A 76 -18.06 15.08 2.02
C ARG A 76 -18.83 15.94 1.02
N LYS A 77 -19.86 16.65 1.48
CA LYS A 77 -20.61 17.62 0.67
C LYS A 77 -19.72 18.77 0.19
N ASN A 78 -18.81 19.26 1.04
CA ASN A 78 -17.81 20.26 0.65
C ASN A 78 -16.83 19.70 -0.39
N GLN A 79 -16.32 18.48 -0.20
CA GLN A 79 -15.45 17.86 -1.19
C GLN A 79 -16.11 17.75 -2.57
N ILE A 80 -17.40 17.41 -2.64
CA ILE A 80 -18.16 17.38 -3.89
C ILE A 80 -18.22 18.77 -4.54
N ARG A 81 -18.56 19.80 -3.75
CA ARG A 81 -18.65 21.19 -4.23
C ARG A 81 -17.30 21.67 -4.77
N ASP A 82 -16.23 21.43 -4.02
CA ASP A 82 -14.88 21.87 -4.36
C ASP A 82 -14.39 21.15 -5.61
N SER A 83 -14.59 19.84 -5.72
CA SER A 83 -14.22 19.08 -6.92
C SER A 83 -14.97 19.58 -8.17
N PHE A 84 -16.28 19.78 -8.09
CA PHE A 84 -17.03 20.35 -9.22
C PHE A 84 -16.58 21.77 -9.57
N LYS A 85 -16.35 22.62 -8.55
CA LYS A 85 -15.85 23.98 -8.75
C LYS A 85 -14.52 23.97 -9.49
N THR A 86 -13.56 23.16 -9.03
CA THR A 86 -12.24 23.06 -9.67
C THR A 86 -12.34 22.50 -11.09
N ALA A 87 -13.19 21.49 -11.32
CA ALA A 87 -13.41 20.93 -12.66
C ALA A 87 -13.90 22.00 -13.65
N VAL A 88 -14.88 22.83 -13.25
CA VAL A 88 -15.41 23.93 -14.06
C VAL A 88 -14.40 25.06 -14.26
N GLU A 89 -13.61 25.39 -13.24
CA GLU A 89 -12.62 26.48 -13.33
C GLU A 89 -11.44 26.14 -14.22
N LYS A 90 -11.08 24.86 -14.31
CA LYS A 90 -9.89 24.41 -15.04
C LYS A 90 -10.18 23.79 -16.40
N ASN A 91 -11.45 23.47 -16.71
CA ASN A 91 -11.80 22.73 -17.92
C ASN A 91 -13.13 23.23 -18.51
N SER A 92 -13.24 23.13 -19.83
CA SER A 92 -14.54 23.19 -20.52
C SER A 92 -15.08 21.77 -20.64
N MET A 93 -16.32 21.53 -20.24
CA MET A 93 -16.96 20.21 -20.27
C MET A 93 -18.46 20.34 -20.50
N ASP A 94 -19.06 19.34 -21.10
CA ASP A 94 -20.50 19.25 -21.34
C ASP A 94 -21.19 18.49 -20.21
N LYS A 95 -20.48 17.54 -19.60
CA LYS A 95 -21.04 16.62 -18.60
C LYS A 95 -20.08 16.37 -17.46
N TRP A 96 -20.64 16.30 -16.27
CA TRP A 96 -19.90 15.95 -15.06
C TRP A 96 -20.63 14.83 -14.31
N ILE A 97 -19.96 13.70 -14.09
CA ILE A 97 -20.54 12.55 -13.40
C ILE A 97 -19.80 12.31 -12.09
N LEU A 98 -20.52 12.37 -10.98
CA LEU A 98 -20.02 11.93 -9.68
C LEU A 98 -20.29 10.43 -9.50
N CYS A 99 -19.23 9.68 -9.21
CA CYS A 99 -19.30 8.25 -8.85
C CYS A 99 -19.02 8.09 -7.35
N ILE A 100 -19.95 7.44 -6.64
CA ILE A 100 -19.79 7.11 -5.21
C ILE A 100 -20.16 5.64 -4.93
N PRO A 101 -19.41 4.93 -4.08
CA PRO A 101 -19.65 3.52 -3.74
C PRO A 101 -20.68 3.37 -2.61
N MET A 102 -21.75 4.18 -2.63
CA MET A 102 -22.85 4.04 -1.68
C MET A 102 -24.13 4.61 -2.31
N ASP A 103 -25.27 4.08 -1.90
CA ASP A 103 -26.57 4.67 -2.20
C ASP A 103 -26.88 5.81 -1.23
N LEU A 104 -27.49 6.89 -1.75
CA LEU A 104 -27.85 8.05 -0.93
C LEU A 104 -29.17 7.80 -0.19
N SER A 105 -29.27 8.30 1.04
CA SER A 105 -30.55 8.41 1.73
C SER A 105 -31.47 9.44 1.05
N ASN A 106 -32.75 9.45 1.43
CA ASN A 106 -33.72 10.42 0.88
C ASN A 106 -33.31 11.88 1.15
N GLU A 107 -32.76 12.17 2.34
CA GLU A 107 -32.26 13.50 2.69
C GLU A 107 -31.04 13.89 1.86
N GLU A 108 -30.14 12.94 1.60
CA GLU A 108 -28.94 13.14 0.80
C GLU A 108 -29.28 13.32 -0.69
N HIS A 109 -30.24 12.57 -1.22
CA HIS A 109 -30.79 12.80 -2.56
C HIS A 109 -31.44 14.18 -2.68
N THR A 110 -32.17 14.63 -1.66
CA THR A 110 -32.77 15.97 -1.61
C THR A 110 -31.68 17.04 -1.66
N TRP A 111 -30.63 16.88 -0.85
CA TRP A 111 -29.45 17.76 -0.89
C TRP A 111 -28.78 17.77 -2.26
N TRP A 112 -28.51 16.60 -2.84
CA TRP A 112 -27.86 16.45 -4.13
C TRP A 112 -28.66 17.14 -5.24
N LYS A 113 -29.98 16.90 -5.29
CA LYS A 113 -30.89 17.54 -6.23
C LYS A 113 -30.85 19.06 -6.11
N ASN A 114 -30.95 19.58 -4.89
CA ASN A 114 -30.92 21.03 -4.63
C ASN A 114 -29.56 21.64 -4.99
N TRP A 115 -28.46 20.95 -4.72
CA TRP A 115 -27.13 21.42 -5.08
C TRP A 115 -26.95 21.44 -6.61
N LYS A 116 -27.32 20.36 -7.30
CA LYS A 116 -27.30 20.25 -8.77
C LYS A 116 -28.13 21.34 -9.44
N GLU A 117 -29.32 21.63 -8.91
CA GLU A 117 -30.21 22.68 -9.42
C GLU A 117 -29.52 24.05 -9.44
N LYS A 118 -28.72 24.35 -8.42
CA LYS A 118 -27.98 25.61 -8.30
C LYS A 118 -26.82 25.75 -9.29
N GLN A 119 -26.50 24.70 -10.06
CA GLN A 119 -25.42 24.71 -11.05
C GLN A 119 -25.93 24.78 -12.49
N LYS A 120 -27.25 24.87 -12.69
CA LYS A 120 -27.88 24.81 -14.04
C LYS A 120 -27.43 25.91 -14.98
N ASP A 121 -27.09 27.08 -14.45
CA ASP A 121 -26.61 28.24 -15.19
C ASP A 121 -25.27 27.98 -15.90
N LYS A 122 -24.52 26.97 -15.47
CA LYS A 122 -23.24 26.58 -16.09
C LYS A 122 -23.39 25.80 -17.39
N GLY A 123 -24.60 25.40 -17.77
CA GLY A 123 -24.83 24.61 -18.98
C GLY A 123 -24.31 23.16 -18.94
N ILE A 124 -23.76 22.71 -17.81
CA ILE A 124 -23.16 21.39 -17.66
C ILE A 124 -24.20 20.37 -17.18
N PHE A 125 -24.23 19.21 -17.85
CA PHE A 125 -25.09 18.11 -17.46
C PHE A 125 -24.48 17.30 -16.30
N ILE A 126 -25.03 17.50 -15.10
CA ILE A 126 -24.53 16.85 -13.88
C ILE A 126 -25.27 15.52 -13.62
N ARG A 127 -24.55 14.42 -13.37
CA ARG A 127 -25.13 13.11 -12.98
C ARG A 127 -24.48 12.54 -11.73
N LEU A 128 -25.24 11.66 -11.06
CA LEU A 128 -24.78 10.83 -9.95
C LEU A 128 -24.89 9.37 -10.39
N HIS A 129 -23.80 8.63 -10.28
CA HIS A 129 -23.79 7.18 -10.32
C HIS A 129 -23.44 6.68 -8.91
N ASP A 130 -24.46 6.27 -8.18
CA ASP A 130 -24.38 5.66 -6.86
C ASP A 130 -24.05 4.16 -6.98
N GLU A 131 -23.91 3.48 -5.83
CA GLU A 131 -23.53 2.07 -5.77
C GLU A 131 -24.44 1.19 -6.62
N SER A 132 -25.77 1.35 -6.47
CA SER A 132 -26.74 0.58 -7.24
C SER A 132 -26.58 0.78 -8.75
N LYS A 133 -26.31 2.00 -9.21
CA LYS A 133 -26.06 2.29 -10.64
C LYS A 133 -24.72 1.73 -11.11
N LEU A 134 -23.66 1.92 -10.33
CA LEU A 134 -22.32 1.44 -10.66
C LEU A 134 -22.26 -0.08 -10.72
N MET A 135 -22.87 -0.78 -9.75
CA MET A 135 -22.91 -2.25 -9.73
C MET A 135 -23.72 -2.83 -10.89
N LYS A 136 -24.71 -2.11 -11.43
CA LYS A 136 -25.37 -2.49 -12.69
C LYS A 136 -24.43 -2.38 -13.88
N LEU A 137 -23.62 -1.33 -13.95
CA LEU A 137 -22.63 -1.15 -15.01
C LEU A 137 -21.51 -2.20 -14.91
N VAL A 138 -20.95 -2.44 -13.72
CA VAL A 138 -19.97 -3.51 -13.47
C VAL A 138 -20.47 -4.85 -14.01
N ARG A 139 -21.71 -5.23 -13.69
CA ARG A 139 -22.30 -6.49 -14.17
C ARG A 139 -22.57 -6.45 -15.67
N LYS A 140 -23.06 -5.33 -16.21
CA LYS A 140 -23.31 -5.14 -17.65
C LYS A 140 -22.05 -5.42 -18.48
N HIS A 141 -20.88 -5.01 -17.99
CA HIS A 141 -19.60 -5.16 -18.69
C HIS A 141 -18.78 -6.38 -18.25
N ASN A 142 -19.38 -7.31 -17.50
CA ASN A 142 -18.70 -8.51 -16.99
C ASN A 142 -17.45 -8.22 -16.10
N LEU A 143 -17.35 -7.02 -15.53
CA LEU A 143 -16.25 -6.60 -14.66
C LEU A 143 -16.39 -7.16 -13.23
N TYR A 144 -17.53 -7.77 -12.90
CA TYR A 144 -17.80 -8.26 -11.55
C TYR A 144 -16.79 -9.33 -11.12
N ASP A 145 -16.52 -10.30 -11.99
CA ASP A 145 -15.61 -11.40 -11.65
C ASP A 145 -14.17 -10.91 -11.54
N GLU A 146 -13.74 -10.04 -12.46
CA GLU A 146 -12.43 -9.43 -12.48
C GLU A 146 -12.11 -8.73 -11.16
N TYR A 147 -12.98 -7.82 -10.73
CA TYR A 147 -12.73 -7.05 -9.53
C TYR A 147 -13.18 -7.76 -8.26
N PHE A 148 -14.37 -8.33 -8.21
CA PHE A 148 -14.90 -8.84 -6.95
C PHE A 148 -14.56 -10.30 -6.71
N ASN A 149 -14.25 -11.12 -7.72
CA ASN A 149 -13.87 -12.53 -7.51
C ASN A 149 -12.36 -12.77 -7.57
N THR A 150 -11.63 -12.08 -8.45
CA THR A 150 -10.17 -12.27 -8.65
C THR A 150 -9.33 -11.62 -7.55
N LEU A 151 -9.84 -10.61 -6.83
CA LEU A 151 -9.11 -9.97 -5.71
C LEU A 151 -8.84 -10.87 -4.49
N ARG A 152 -9.21 -12.18 -4.55
CA ARG A 152 -8.63 -13.21 -3.67
C ARG A 152 -7.13 -13.45 -3.91
N VAL A 153 -6.60 -13.12 -5.09
CA VAL A 153 -5.19 -13.30 -5.44
C VAL A 153 -4.33 -12.13 -4.93
N ASP A 154 -4.88 -10.93 -4.88
CA ASP A 154 -4.14 -9.72 -4.51
C ASP A 154 -3.83 -9.59 -3.02
N GLN A 155 -4.65 -10.17 -2.13
CA GLN A 155 -4.28 -10.25 -0.70
C GLN A 155 -3.03 -11.09 -0.45
N ASN A 156 -2.75 -12.09 -1.29
CA ASN A 156 -1.48 -12.81 -1.23
C ASN A 156 -0.36 -11.93 -1.76
N PHE A 157 -0.59 -11.15 -2.82
CA PHE A 157 0.39 -10.21 -3.34
C PHE A 157 0.75 -9.11 -2.33
N PHE A 158 -0.20 -8.47 -1.66
CA PHE A 158 0.09 -7.47 -0.61
C PHE A 158 0.72 -8.10 0.65
N ASN A 159 0.37 -9.33 1.01
CA ASN A 159 1.04 -10.05 2.07
C ASN A 159 2.47 -10.44 1.69
N ASP A 160 2.72 -10.82 0.43
CA ASP A 160 4.03 -11.17 -0.08
C ASP A 160 4.91 -9.93 -0.28
N VAL A 161 4.34 -8.80 -0.71
CA VAL A 161 5.02 -7.50 -0.78
C VAL A 161 5.36 -7.01 0.62
N ASN A 162 4.42 -7.02 1.58
CA ASN A 162 4.71 -6.65 2.98
C ASN A 162 5.69 -7.62 3.65
N ARG A 163 5.61 -8.94 3.37
CA ARG A 163 6.59 -9.91 3.85
C ARG A 163 7.95 -9.70 3.18
N SER A 164 8.01 -9.34 1.91
CA SER A 164 9.26 -9.07 1.19
C SER A 164 9.92 -7.78 1.70
N ASP A 165 9.13 -6.74 2.01
CA ASP A 165 9.61 -5.48 2.56
C ASP A 165 10.07 -5.65 4.03
N GLU A 166 9.33 -6.40 4.84
CA GLU A 166 9.72 -6.74 6.22
C GLU A 166 10.95 -7.65 6.27
N LYS A 167 11.04 -8.66 5.38
CA LYS A 167 12.24 -9.48 5.21
C LYS A 167 13.43 -8.67 4.72
N SER A 168 13.25 -7.78 3.74
CA SER A 168 14.31 -6.89 3.24
C SER A 168 14.82 -5.98 4.35
N LYS A 169 13.94 -5.37 5.14
CA LYS A 169 14.34 -4.52 6.28
C LYS A 169 15.12 -5.28 7.35
N ILE A 170 14.71 -6.51 7.65
CA ILE A 170 15.42 -7.35 8.62
C ILE A 170 16.73 -7.89 8.03
N HIS A 171 16.75 -8.22 6.74
CA HIS A 171 17.95 -8.57 6.00
C HIS A 171 18.96 -7.41 6.04
N ASP A 172 18.55 -6.18 5.75
CA ASP A 172 19.45 -5.00 5.75
C ASP A 172 20.05 -4.72 7.13
N ARG A 173 19.34 -5.06 8.21
CA ARG A 173 19.83 -4.94 9.58
C ARG A 173 20.79 -6.07 9.97
N LEU A 174 20.52 -7.30 9.54
CA LEU A 174 21.32 -8.49 9.90
C LEU A 174 22.52 -8.72 8.99
N TYR A 175 22.33 -8.60 7.68
CA TYR A 175 23.29 -9.00 6.65
C TYR A 175 24.67 -8.38 6.82
N PRO A 176 24.82 -7.07 7.14
CA PRO A 176 26.14 -6.49 7.35
C PRO A 176 26.92 -7.19 8.48
N LEU A 177 26.25 -7.44 9.62
CA LEU A 177 26.87 -8.12 10.76
C LEU A 177 27.16 -9.59 10.45
N ILE A 178 26.21 -10.30 9.85
CA ILE A 178 26.37 -11.72 9.51
C ILE A 178 27.50 -11.90 8.49
N SER A 179 27.53 -11.10 7.43
CA SER A 179 28.60 -11.12 6.43
C SER A 179 29.96 -10.87 7.07
N ALA A 180 30.06 -9.87 7.94
CA ALA A 180 31.29 -9.58 8.68
C ALA A 180 31.73 -10.78 9.53
N ILE A 181 30.82 -11.35 10.33
CA ILE A 181 31.08 -12.54 11.19
C ILE A 181 31.62 -13.73 10.38
N LEU A 182 31.03 -13.98 9.21
CA LEU A 182 31.39 -15.11 8.35
C LEU A 182 32.72 -14.90 7.63
N ASN A 183 32.99 -13.66 7.19
CA ASN A 183 34.24 -13.31 6.51
C ASN A 183 35.40 -13.08 7.48
N GLY A 184 35.12 -12.97 8.79
CA GLY A 184 36.13 -12.65 9.79
C GLY A 184 36.63 -11.21 9.72
N ASP A 185 35.88 -10.33 9.07
CA ASP A 185 36.24 -8.93 8.84
C ASP A 185 35.42 -8.01 9.76
N TYR A 186 35.75 -8.02 11.05
CA TYR A 186 35.03 -7.22 12.03
C TYR A 186 35.86 -6.87 13.26
N ASP A 187 35.53 -5.70 13.82
CA ASP A 187 35.94 -5.31 15.17
C ASP A 187 34.96 -5.91 16.20
N VAL A 188 35.51 -6.55 17.23
CA VAL A 188 34.76 -7.09 18.37
C VAL A 188 33.83 -6.07 19.01
N TYR A 189 34.26 -4.81 19.19
CA TYR A 189 33.44 -3.74 19.74
C TYR A 189 32.24 -3.43 18.83
N ASN A 190 32.44 -3.48 17.52
CA ASN A 190 31.35 -3.27 16.56
C ASN A 190 30.33 -4.42 16.60
N ILE A 191 30.77 -5.67 16.82
CA ILE A 191 29.83 -6.78 17.02
C ILE A 191 28.93 -6.52 18.22
N ILE A 192 29.52 -6.25 19.39
CA ILE A 192 28.76 -6.08 20.63
C ILE A 192 27.68 -4.99 20.44
N ARG A 193 28.09 -3.84 19.91
CA ARG A 193 27.20 -2.70 19.64
C ARG A 193 26.06 -3.04 18.67
N ILE A 194 26.35 -3.76 17.59
CA ILE A 194 25.33 -4.10 16.58
C ILE A 194 24.38 -5.18 17.13
N VAL A 195 24.89 -6.18 17.85
CA VAL A 195 24.06 -7.22 18.49
C VAL A 195 23.05 -6.59 19.44
N ASP A 196 23.47 -5.64 20.29
CA ASP A 196 22.56 -4.92 21.19
C ASP A 196 21.44 -4.21 20.42
N SER A 197 21.77 -3.62 19.26
CA SER A 197 20.80 -2.92 18.39
C SER A 197 19.84 -3.84 17.63
N LEU A 198 20.04 -5.16 17.70
CA LEU A 198 19.19 -6.18 17.07
C LEU A 198 18.29 -6.88 18.08
N MET A 199 18.42 -6.60 19.38
CA MET A 199 17.67 -7.28 20.44
C MET A 199 16.17 -7.02 20.39
N ASP A 200 15.74 -5.91 19.79
CA ASP A 200 14.32 -5.63 19.50
C ASP A 200 13.69 -6.68 18.58
N LEU A 201 14.50 -7.35 17.74
CA LEU A 201 14.03 -8.40 16.83
C LEU A 201 13.72 -9.73 17.53
N LYS A 202 14.08 -9.91 18.82
CA LYS A 202 13.90 -11.19 19.54
C LYS A 202 12.42 -11.57 19.69
N ALA A 203 11.54 -10.58 19.79
CA ALA A 203 10.09 -10.79 19.82
C ALA A 203 9.45 -10.90 18.43
N HIS A 204 10.23 -10.73 17.35
CA HIS A 204 9.71 -10.66 16.00
C HIS A 204 9.32 -12.06 15.47
N ARG A 205 8.15 -12.15 14.83
CA ARG A 205 7.54 -13.41 14.38
C ARG A 205 8.42 -14.25 13.45
N LEU A 206 9.31 -13.63 12.68
CA LEU A 206 10.24 -14.33 11.77
C LEU A 206 11.28 -15.17 12.51
N PHE A 207 11.57 -14.86 13.78
CA PHE A 207 12.52 -15.61 14.60
C PHE A 207 11.84 -16.70 15.45
N LYS A 208 10.53 -16.94 15.27
CA LYS A 208 9.83 -17.98 16.03
C LYS A 208 10.44 -19.35 15.73
N GLY A 209 11.12 -19.94 16.73
CA GLY A 209 11.81 -21.22 16.59
C GLY A 209 13.16 -21.14 15.89
N ASN A 210 13.72 -19.94 15.73
CA ASN A 210 15.07 -19.69 15.21
C ASN A 210 15.95 -19.13 16.32
N TYR A 211 17.20 -19.59 16.40
CA TYR A 211 18.12 -19.26 17.50
C TYR A 211 19.23 -18.27 17.10
N LEU A 212 19.10 -17.59 15.95
CA LEU A 212 20.14 -16.68 15.44
C LEU A 212 20.52 -15.59 16.45
N LEU A 213 19.52 -14.89 16.99
CA LEU A 213 19.75 -13.78 17.92
C LEU A 213 20.33 -14.27 19.24
N ASP A 214 19.96 -15.46 19.70
CA ASP A 214 20.54 -16.08 20.90
C ASP A 214 22.02 -16.41 20.68
N TYR A 215 22.40 -16.95 19.52
CA TYR A 215 23.82 -17.22 19.22
C TYR A 215 24.64 -15.94 18.98
N LEU A 216 24.04 -14.90 18.42
CA LEU A 216 24.68 -13.58 18.32
C LEU A 216 24.92 -12.97 19.71
N GLU A 217 23.96 -13.13 20.63
CA GLU A 217 24.08 -12.71 22.02
C GLU A 217 25.18 -13.51 22.75
N GLU A 218 25.21 -14.84 22.61
CA GLU A 218 26.29 -15.70 23.14
C GLU A 218 27.67 -15.29 22.60
N LEU A 219 27.77 -14.99 21.30
CA LEU A 219 29.01 -14.52 20.69
C LEU A 219 29.44 -13.14 21.23
N SER A 220 28.50 -12.21 21.39
CA SER A 220 28.72 -10.90 22.00
C SER A 220 29.24 -11.01 23.43
N GLN A 221 28.66 -11.93 24.22
CA GLN A 221 29.11 -12.22 25.60
C GLN A 221 30.51 -12.83 25.63
N LEU A 222 30.78 -13.81 24.76
CA LEU A 222 32.11 -14.44 24.63
C LEU A 222 33.18 -13.38 24.37
N TYR A 223 32.92 -12.45 23.47
CA TYR A 223 33.83 -11.35 23.18
C TYR A 223 33.97 -10.35 24.33
N SER A 224 32.87 -9.98 24.97
CA SER A 224 32.88 -9.03 26.08
C SER A 224 33.73 -9.52 27.26
N ILE A 225 33.75 -10.84 27.49
CA ILE A 225 34.47 -11.46 28.61
C ILE A 225 35.92 -11.79 28.26
N HIS A 226 36.17 -12.27 27.03
CA HIS A 226 37.45 -12.94 26.70
C HIS A 226 38.27 -12.24 25.61
N ALA A 227 37.76 -11.20 24.95
CA ALA A 227 38.53 -10.48 23.95
C ALA A 227 39.43 -9.41 24.60
N GLU A 228 40.74 -9.48 24.35
CA GLU A 228 41.74 -8.60 24.96
C GLU A 228 42.64 -7.95 23.90
N GLY A 229 43.14 -6.74 24.19
CA GLY A 229 44.11 -6.02 23.37
C GLY A 229 43.66 -4.63 22.90
N ASN A 230 44.66 -3.76 22.62
CA ASN A 230 44.49 -2.41 22.04
C ASN A 230 45.32 -2.28 20.74
N ASN A 231 45.36 -3.33 19.92
CA ASN A 231 46.12 -3.31 18.67
C ASN A 231 45.30 -2.66 17.54
N ILE A 232 45.95 -2.37 16.41
CA ILE A 232 45.33 -1.72 15.23
C ILE A 232 44.21 -2.56 14.58
N TYR A 233 44.01 -3.80 15.02
CA TYR A 233 43.01 -4.75 14.52
C TYR A 233 41.87 -5.00 15.54
N GLY A 234 41.88 -4.34 16.69
CA GLY A 234 40.84 -4.46 17.74
C GLY A 234 41.12 -5.52 18.82
N ARG A 235 40.11 -5.79 19.65
CA ARG A 235 40.19 -6.84 20.70
C ARG A 235 40.09 -8.22 20.06
N MET A 236 40.85 -9.21 20.55
CA MET A 236 40.80 -10.59 20.03
C MET A 236 40.81 -11.63 21.15
N ILE A 237 40.18 -12.79 20.89
CA ILE A 237 40.27 -13.97 21.74
C ILE A 237 41.61 -14.67 21.47
N LYS A 238 42.37 -14.98 22.53
CA LYS A 238 43.68 -15.64 22.43
C LYS A 238 43.71 -17.08 22.97
N ASP A 239 42.71 -17.46 23.76
CA ASP A 239 42.63 -18.79 24.35
C ASP A 239 42.11 -19.82 23.34
N ASP A 240 42.87 -20.89 23.10
CA ASP A 240 42.57 -21.92 22.10
C ASP A 240 41.21 -22.60 22.30
N LYS A 241 40.75 -22.75 23.55
CA LYS A 241 39.44 -23.32 23.85
C LYS A 241 38.33 -22.34 23.49
N ARG A 242 38.51 -21.06 23.78
CA ARG A 242 37.57 -19.99 23.42
C ARG A 242 37.53 -19.71 21.92
N ILE A 243 38.65 -19.83 21.20
CA ILE A 243 38.68 -19.73 19.73
C ILE A 243 37.84 -20.84 19.09
N LYS A 244 37.90 -22.06 19.64
CA LYS A 244 37.04 -23.17 19.18
C LYS A 244 35.56 -22.90 19.46
N GLU A 245 35.24 -22.36 20.62
CA GLU A 245 33.88 -21.96 21.00
C GLU A 245 33.31 -20.87 20.07
N GLU A 246 34.11 -19.84 19.81
CA GLU A 246 33.80 -18.78 18.84
C GLU A 246 33.51 -19.36 17.45
N THR A 247 34.38 -20.26 16.97
CA THR A 247 34.21 -20.90 15.65
C THR A 247 32.90 -21.69 15.58
N GLN A 248 32.53 -22.41 16.64
CA GLN A 248 31.27 -23.14 16.70
C GLN A 248 30.06 -22.21 16.69
N LEU A 249 30.13 -21.08 17.41
CA LEU A 249 29.07 -20.07 17.39
C LEU A 249 28.87 -19.46 16.00
N ARG A 250 29.97 -19.10 15.30
CA ARG A 250 29.89 -18.60 13.92
C ARG A 250 29.20 -19.59 12.97
N ILE A 251 29.47 -20.89 13.12
CA ILE A 251 28.81 -21.95 12.34
C ILE A 251 27.30 -21.99 12.62
N LYS A 252 26.91 -21.99 13.90
CA LYS A 252 25.50 -22.00 14.30
C LYS A 252 24.76 -20.74 13.81
N ILE A 253 25.38 -19.57 13.92
CA ILE A 253 24.87 -18.30 13.40
C ILE A 253 24.61 -18.39 11.90
N ARG A 254 25.57 -18.90 11.12
CA ARG A 254 25.41 -19.12 9.68
C ARG A 254 24.19 -19.98 9.37
N ASP A 255 24.07 -21.09 10.08
CA ASP A 255 23.07 -22.10 9.78
C ASP A 255 21.68 -21.63 10.19
N GLU A 256 21.53 -20.93 11.32
CA GLU A 256 20.27 -20.28 11.71
C GLU A 256 19.90 -19.13 10.77
N TYR A 257 20.86 -18.31 10.32
CA TYR A 257 20.59 -17.24 9.37
C TYR A 257 20.04 -17.77 8.05
N LYS A 258 20.60 -18.86 7.52
CA LYS A 258 20.09 -19.52 6.29
C LYS A 258 18.65 -20.01 6.44
N LYS A 259 18.25 -20.45 7.64
CA LYS A 259 16.88 -20.94 7.90
C LYS A 259 15.83 -19.82 7.85
N LEU A 260 16.22 -18.56 8.03
CA LEU A 260 15.29 -17.43 7.98
C LEU A 260 14.80 -17.12 6.56
N ASN A 261 15.53 -17.58 5.52
CA ASN A 261 15.20 -17.37 4.11
C ASN A 261 14.77 -15.91 3.83
N LEU A 262 15.61 -14.98 4.31
CA LEU A 262 15.44 -13.53 4.20
C LEU A 262 15.84 -13.04 2.80
#